data_AF-A0A434F0E3-F1
#
_entry.id   AF-A0A434F0E3-F1
#
_cell.length_a   1.000
_cell.length_b   1.000
_cell.length_c   1.000
_cell.angle_alpha   90.00
_cell.angle_beta   90.00
_cell.angle_gamma   90.00
#
_symmetry.space_group_name_H-M   'P 1'
#
loop_
_entity.id
_entity.type
_entity.pdbx_description
1 polymer ?
#
loop_
_entity_poly.entity_id
_entity_poly.type
_entity_poly.pdbx_seq_one_letter_code
_entity_poly.pdbx_strand_id
1 'polypeptide(L)'
;MTLDEYFLIGETVTLGSHKFGAEEIKAFARKYDPQIFHVDEEAARKSVLGGLCASGWHTAATWMKYNLEKRMETEGVRWTGPG
;
A
#
# COMPACT_ATOMS: atom_id res chain seq x y z
N MET A 1 14.12 0.40 -27.88
CA MET A 1 13.72 0.10 -26.49
C MET A 1 13.24 -1.33 -26.43
N THR A 2 13.82 -2.12 -25.54
CA THR A 2 13.40 -3.48 -25.22
C THR A 2 12.30 -3.46 -24.16
N LEU A 3 11.56 -4.56 -24.00
CA LEU A 3 10.56 -4.68 -22.92
C LEU A 3 11.20 -4.54 -21.54
N ASP A 4 12.42 -5.05 -21.37
CA ASP A 4 13.14 -4.96 -20.10
C ASP A 4 13.46 -3.50 -19.74
N GLU A 5 13.92 -2.72 -20.72
CA GLU A 5 14.14 -1.27 -20.58
C GLU A 5 12.84 -0.51 -20.31
N TYR A 6 11.72 -0.91 -20.92
CA TYR A 6 10.43 -0.27 -20.70
C TYR A 6 9.82 -0.58 -19.34
N PHE A 7 9.95 -1.83 -18.87
CA PHE A 7 9.49 -2.25 -17.55
C PHE A 7 10.47 -1.93 -16.42
N LEU A 8 11.64 -1.37 -16.76
CA LEU A 8 12.69 -0.99 -15.80
C LEU A 8 13.08 -2.18 -14.92
N ILE A 9 13.29 -3.35 -15.54
CA ILE A 9 13.61 -4.59 -14.80
C ILE A 9 14.91 -4.41 -14.01
N GLY A 10 14.84 -4.69 -12.71
CA GLY A 10 15.96 -4.54 -11.78
C GLY A 10 16.04 -3.16 -11.12
N GLU A 11 15.25 -2.19 -11.54
CA GLU A 11 15.17 -0.90 -10.88
C GLU A 11 14.29 -0.93 -9.63
N THR A 12 14.68 -0.16 -8.61
CA THR A 12 13.89 0.06 -7.40
C THR A 12 13.27 1.44 -7.43
N VAL A 13 11.95 1.51 -7.33
CA VAL A 13 11.21 2.77 -7.33
C VAL A 13 10.75 3.12 -5.92
N THR A 14 11.18 4.27 -5.41
CA THR A 14 10.68 4.81 -4.14
C THR A 14 9.29 5.42 -4.34
N LEU A 15 8.29 4.85 -3.68
CA LEU A 15 6.89 5.26 -3.79
C LEU A 15 6.48 6.38 -2.80
N GLY A 16 7.34 6.70 -1.84
CA GLY A 16 7.04 7.62 -0.74
C GLY A 16 6.77 6.90 0.58
N SER A 17 6.07 7.56 1.49
CA SER A 17 5.79 7.04 2.83
C SER A 17 4.37 7.37 3.27
N HIS A 18 3.75 6.46 4.03
CA HIS A 18 2.43 6.66 4.59
C HIS A 18 2.45 6.38 6.10
N LYS A 19 1.93 7.32 6.89
CA LYS A 19 1.75 7.16 8.34
C LYS A 19 0.30 6.87 8.63
N PHE A 20 0.00 5.62 8.97
CA PHE A 20 -1.35 5.20 9.35
C PHE A 20 -1.74 5.81 10.70
N GLY A 21 -2.87 6.51 10.72
CA GLY A 21 -3.50 6.98 11.95
C GLY A 21 -4.49 5.95 12.51
N ALA A 22 -4.69 5.94 13.84
CA ALA A 22 -5.61 5.01 14.49
C ALA A 22 -7.05 5.09 13.93
N GLU A 23 -7.57 6.29 13.70
CA GLU A 23 -8.92 6.46 13.15
C GLU A 23 -9.04 5.93 11.71
N GLU A 24 -8.01 6.14 10.88
CA GLU A 24 -7.99 5.62 9.52
C GLU A 24 -7.95 4.09 9.50
N ILE A 25 -7.11 3.50 10.35
CA ILE A 25 -7.02 2.05 10.55
C ILE A 25 -8.40 1.49 10.91
N LYS A 26 -9.04 2.06 11.94
CA LYS A 26 -10.35 1.60 12.42
C LYS A 26 -11.44 1.81 11.37
N ALA A 27 -11.40 2.91 10.62
CA ALA A 27 -12.37 3.20 9.57
C ALA A 27 -12.29 2.17 8.43
N PHE A 28 -11.09 1.83 7.96
CA PHE A 28 -10.90 0.79 6.94
C PHE A 28 -11.32 -0.58 7.48
N ALA A 29 -10.86 -0.93 8.67
CA ALA A 29 -11.10 -2.23 9.29
C ALA A 29 -12.60 -2.50 9.50
N ARG A 30 -13.35 -1.52 10.01
CA ARG A 30 -14.82 -1.64 10.17
C ARG A 30 -15.53 -1.97 8.86
N LYS A 31 -14.99 -1.56 7.72
CA LYS A 31 -15.60 -1.77 6.41
C LYS A 31 -15.17 -3.09 5.76
N TYR A 32 -13.89 -3.45 5.87
CA TYR A 32 -13.31 -4.50 5.04
C TYR A 32 -12.63 -5.63 5.81
N ASP A 33 -12.20 -5.40 7.05
CA ASP A 33 -11.45 -6.36 7.84
C ASP A 33 -11.71 -6.18 9.35
N PRO A 34 -12.93 -6.53 9.83
CA PRO A 34 -13.40 -6.18 11.18
C PRO A 34 -12.86 -7.14 12.25
N GLN A 35 -11.59 -7.51 12.18
CA GLN A 35 -10.92 -8.26 13.24
C GLN A 35 -10.64 -7.36 14.44
N ILE A 36 -10.76 -7.90 15.66
CA ILE A 36 -10.79 -7.11 16.90
C ILE A 36 -9.55 -6.23 17.08
N PHE A 37 -8.38 -6.73 16.66
CA PHE A 37 -7.09 -6.04 16.76
C PHE A 37 -6.89 -4.91 15.74
N HIS A 38 -7.84 -4.70 14.82
CA HIS A 38 -7.88 -3.58 13.89
C HIS A 38 -8.92 -2.51 14.25
N VAL A 39 -9.84 -2.79 15.18
CA VAL A 39 -10.98 -1.91 15.49
C VAL A 39 -11.01 -1.38 16.92
N ASP A 40 -10.28 -2.00 17.85
CA ASP A 40 -10.26 -1.64 19.27
C ASP A 40 -8.84 -1.74 19.86
N GLU A 41 -8.32 -0.62 20.36
CA GLU A 41 -6.95 -0.51 20.90
C GLU A 41 -6.72 -1.33 22.18
N GLU A 42 -7.74 -1.51 23.03
CA GLU A 42 -7.63 -2.22 24.30
C GLU A 42 -7.66 -3.74 24.08
N ALA A 43 -8.55 -4.22 23.22
CA ALA A 43 -8.60 -5.61 22.79
C ALA A 43 -7.34 -5.98 22.00
N ALA A 44 -6.85 -5.08 21.14
CA ALA A 44 -5.62 -5.30 20.38
C ALA A 44 -4.39 -5.51 21.27
N ARG A 45 -4.29 -4.79 22.39
CA ARG A 45 -3.21 -4.97 23.39
C ARG A 45 -3.17 -6.37 24.02
N LYS A 46 -4.30 -7.08 24.01
CA LYS A 46 -4.43 -8.46 24.52
C LYS A 46 -4.25 -9.50 23.42
N SER A 47 -4.06 -9.08 22.18
CA SER A 47 -3.84 -9.96 21.03
C SER A 47 -2.36 -10.29 20.85
N VAL A 48 -2.07 -11.25 19.97
CA VAL A 48 -0.69 -11.60 19.55
C VAL A 48 0.07 -10.43 18.91
N LEU A 49 -0.64 -9.39 18.46
CA LEU A 49 -0.03 -8.21 17.83
C LEU A 49 0.36 -7.14 18.85
N GLY A 50 -0.07 -7.26 20.12
CA GLY A 50 0.34 -6.38 21.22
C GLY A 50 -0.17 -4.93 21.15
N GLY A 51 -0.95 -4.56 20.12
CA GLY A 51 -1.51 -3.23 19.96
C GLY A 51 -2.29 -3.10 18.65
N LEU A 52 -2.94 -1.94 18.47
CA LEU A 52 -3.68 -1.64 17.25
C LEU A 52 -2.73 -1.65 16.05
N CYS A 53 -3.14 -2.33 14.99
CA CYS A 53 -2.39 -2.39 13.75
C CYS A 53 -3.31 -2.19 12.54
N ALA A 54 -2.76 -1.69 11.45
CA ALA A 54 -3.48 -1.65 10.18
C ALA A 54 -3.73 -3.07 9.66
N SER A 55 -4.86 -3.28 9.00
CA SER A 55 -5.09 -4.51 8.23
C SER A 55 -4.02 -4.65 7.13
N GLY A 56 -3.64 -5.90 6.83
CA GLY A 56 -2.80 -6.20 5.67
C GLY A 56 -3.43 -5.71 4.36
N TRP A 57 -4.76 -5.77 4.25
CA TRP A 57 -5.50 -5.26 3.09
C TRP A 57 -5.49 -3.74 3.00
N HIS A 58 -5.56 -3.05 4.14
CA HIS A 58 -5.38 -1.58 4.19
C HIS A 58 -3.99 -1.21 3.70
N THR A 59 -2.96 -1.93 4.17
CA THR A 59 -1.57 -1.71 3.77
C THR A 59 -1.35 -1.96 2.28
N ALA A 60 -1.89 -3.05 1.74
CA ALA A 60 -1.81 -3.38 0.32
C ALA A 60 -2.54 -2.36 -0.57
N ALA A 61 -3.73 -1.91 -0.17
CA ALA A 61 -4.49 -0.89 -0.87
C ALA A 61 -3.75 0.46 -0.88
N THR A 62 -3.19 0.87 0.26
CA THR A 62 -2.37 2.06 0.36
C THR A 62 -1.13 1.95 -0.53
N TRP A 63 -0.39 0.82 -0.49
CA TRP A 63 0.74 0.60 -1.40
C TRP A 63 0.35 0.75 -2.88
N MET A 64 -0.77 0.15 -3.29
CA MET A 64 -1.23 0.25 -4.68
C MET A 64 -1.53 1.69 -5.08
N LYS A 65 -2.15 2.48 -4.19
CA LYS A 65 -2.39 3.92 -4.41
C LYS A 65 -1.07 4.65 -4.72
N TYR A 66 -0.06 4.52 -3.88
CA TYR A 66 1.24 5.19 -4.10
C TYR A 66 1.97 4.63 -5.33
N ASN A 67 1.85 3.33 -5.62
CA ASN A 67 2.40 2.74 -6.85
C ASN A 67 1.77 3.36 -8.11
N LEU A 68 0.46 3.56 -8.12
CA LEU A 68 -0.24 4.19 -9.26
C LEU A 68 0.11 5.68 -9.36
N GLU A 69 0.08 6.42 -8.24
CA GLU A 69 0.49 7.83 -8.22
C GLU A 69 1.90 7.99 -8.80
N LYS A 70 2.84 7.13 -8.38
CA LYS A 70 4.21 7.19 -8.89
C LYS A 70 4.31 6.82 -10.37
N ARG A 71 3.58 5.79 -10.80
CA ARG A 71 3.56 5.37 -12.20
C ARG A 71 3.03 6.47 -13.12
N MET A 72 1.96 7.17 -12.71
CA MET A 72 1.38 8.29 -13.46
C MET A 72 2.33 9.49 -13.57
N GLU A 73 3.20 9.74 -12.58
CA GLU A 73 4.29 10.72 -12.72
C GLU A 73 5.33 10.27 -13.75
N THR A 74 5.62 8.97 -13.82
CA THR A 74 6.65 8.39 -14.70
C THR A 74 6.15 8.00 -16.10
N GLU A 75 4.84 8.08 -16.35
CA GLU A 75 4.18 7.77 -17.63
C GLU A 75 4.66 8.62 -18.82
N GLY A 76 5.62 9.53 -18.61
CA GLY A 76 6.37 10.17 -19.69
C GLY A 76 7.20 9.20 -20.56
N VAL A 77 7.49 7.98 -20.10
CA VAL A 77 8.20 6.97 -20.92
C VAL A 77 7.19 6.21 -21.79
N ARG A 78 6.95 6.72 -23.00
CA ARG A 78 6.11 6.06 -24.00
C ARG A 78 6.83 4.86 -24.63
N TRP A 79 6.14 3.73 -24.79
CA TRP A 79 6.67 2.60 -25.56
C TRP A 79 7.03 3.05 -26.99
N THR A 80 8.28 2.81 -27.39
CA THR A 80 8.83 3.12 -28.72
C THR A 80 9.51 1.91 -29.37
N GLY A 81 9.39 0.73 -28.75
CA GLY A 81 9.86 -0.52 -29.35
C GLY A 81 8.88 -1.05 -30.40
N PRO A 82 9.23 -2.16 -31.08
CA PRO A 82 8.38 -2.75 -32.09
C PRO A 82 7.07 -3.33 -31.50
N GLY A 83 6.01 -3.34 -32.30
CA GLY A 83 4.65 -3.75 -31.89
C GLY A 83 3.86 -2.61 -31.30
#